data_AF-A0A485B4G8-F1
#
_entry.id   AF-A0A485B4G8-F1
#
_cell.length_a   1.000
_cell.length_b   1.000
_cell.length_c   1.000
_cell.angle_alpha   90.00
_cell.angle_beta   90.00
_cell.angle_gamma   90.00
#
_symmetry.space_group_name_H-M   'P 1'
#
loop_
_entity.id
_entity.type
_entity.pdbx_description
1 polymer ?
#
loop_
_entity_poly.entity_id
_entity_poly.type
_entity_poly.pdbx_seq_one_letter_code
_entity_poly.pdbx_strand_id
1 'polypeptide(L)' 'MGAATAAVAVKASARLGLSELGTFSGSLAWPYLFPFPQRPAGLIEAAFDELARRWLPVLNACDEQGINLCYEIHPVRRST' A
#
# COMPACT_ATOMS: atom_id res chain seq x y z
N MET A 1 6.44 -0.25 4.98
CA MET A 1 7.12 0.10 3.71
C MET A 1 6.35 1.24 3.05
N GLY A 2 7.00 2.37 2.77
CA GLY A 2 6.39 3.43 1.95
C GLY A 2 6.43 3.08 0.47
N ALA A 3 5.60 3.71 -0.36
CA ALA A 3 5.52 3.43 -1.79
C ALA A 3 6.88 3.53 -2.52
N ALA A 4 7.72 4.50 -2.12
CA ALA A 4 9.06 4.65 -2.68
C ALA A 4 9.99 3.47 -2.37
N THR A 5 9.94 2.94 -1.15
CA THR A 5 10.71 1.73 -0.77
C THR A 5 10.17 0.49 -1.48
N ALA A 6 8.87 0.42 -1.72
CA ALA A 6 8.25 -0.67 -2.47
C ALA A 6 8.77 -0.73 -3.92
N ALA A 7 8.92 0.41 -4.59
CA ALA A 7 9.49 0.46 -5.94
C ALA A 7 10.94 -0.07 -6.01
N VAL A 8 11.74 0.14 -4.96
CA VAL A 8 13.09 -0.45 -4.87
C VAL A 8 13.02 -1.96 -4.65
N ALA A 9 12.08 -2.42 -3.82
CA ALA A 9 11.86 -3.85 -3.58
C ALA A 9 11.45 -4.59 -4.85
N VAL A 10 10.60 -4.01 -5.70
CA VAL A 10 10.23 -4.58 -7.01
C VAL A 10 11.46 -4.83 -7.88
N LYS A 11 12.34 -3.83 -8.00
CA LYS A 11 13.60 -3.96 -8.77
C LYS A 11 14.54 -5.01 -8.18
N ALA A 12 14.58 -5.13 -6.85
CA ALA A 12 15.37 -6.16 -6.18
C ALA A 12 14.82 -7.56 -6.45
N SER A 13 13.49 -7.75 -6.33
CA SER A 13 12.81 -9.01 -6.63
C SER A 13 13.04 -9.46 -8.07
N ALA A 14 12.94 -8.55 -9.05
CA ALA A 14 13.22 -8.86 -10.44
C ALA A 14 14.66 -9.37 -10.66
N ARG A 15 15.66 -8.73 -10.01
CA ARG A 15 17.07 -9.17 -10.08
C ARG A 15 17.33 -10.51 -9.42
N LEU A 16 16.49 -10.89 -8.44
CA LEU A 16 16.56 -12.16 -7.75
C LEU A 16 15.72 -13.25 -8.44
N GLY A 17 15.01 -12.93 -9.53
CA GLY A 17 14.13 -13.86 -10.24
C GLY A 17 12.90 -14.27 -9.43
N LEU A 18 12.44 -13.43 -8.51
CA LEU A 18 11.24 -13.68 -7.69
C LEU A 18 9.98 -13.18 -8.41
N SER A 19 8.91 -13.98 -8.35
CA SER A 19 7.59 -13.61 -8.91
C SER A 19 6.64 -12.99 -7.89
N GLU A 20 6.89 -13.16 -6.59
CA GLU A 20 5.97 -12.73 -5.53
C GLU A 20 6.62 -11.67 -4.64
N LEU A 21 5.89 -10.59 -4.34
CA LEU A 21 6.32 -9.56 -3.41
C LEU A 21 5.26 -9.32 -2.34
N GLY A 22 5.49 -9.87 -1.16
CA GLY A 22 4.68 -9.62 0.03
C GLY A 22 4.81 -8.17 0.51
N THR A 23 3.68 -7.52 0.78
CA THR A 23 3.65 -6.18 1.35
C THR A 23 2.38 -5.96 2.16
N PHE A 24 2.27 -4.76 2.73
CA PHE A 24 1.06 -4.34 3.40
C PHE A 24 0.64 -2.94 2.90
N SER A 25 -0.65 -2.68 2.76
CA SER A 25 -1.20 -1.49 2.05
C SER A 25 -1.01 -0.15 2.79
N GLY A 26 -1.26 -0.12 4.09
CA GLY A 26 -1.11 1.09 4.90
C GLY A 26 -2.04 1.07 6.08
N SER A 27 -2.26 2.24 6.67
CA SER A 27 -3.19 2.44 7.78
C SER A 27 -3.83 3.84 7.73
N LEU A 28 -3.97 4.45 6.54
CA LEU A 28 -4.47 5.83 6.37
C LEU A 28 -5.82 6.09 7.06
N ALA A 29 -6.77 5.16 6.93
CA ALA A 29 -8.08 5.25 7.56
C ALA A 29 -8.14 4.61 8.96
N TRP A 30 -7.08 3.89 9.38
CA TRP A 30 -7.10 3.08 10.60
C TRP A 30 -7.34 3.91 11.88
N PRO A 31 -6.77 5.11 12.06
CA PRO A 31 -7.08 5.96 13.22
C PRO A 31 -8.56 6.35 13.34
N TYR A 32 -9.31 6.25 12.25
CA TYR A 32 -10.73 6.61 12.15
C TYR A 32 -11.65 5.39 12.19
N LEU A 33 -11.13 4.22 12.55
CA LEU A 33 -11.91 2.99 12.71
C LEU A 33 -13.00 3.18 13.78
N PHE A 34 -12.65 3.80 14.89
CA PHE A 34 -13.62 4.17 15.91
C PHE A 34 -14.26 5.51 15.52
N PRO A 35 -15.60 5.59 15.40
CA PRO A 35 -16.27 6.76 14.83
C PRO A 35 -16.44 7.92 15.84
N PHE A 36 -15.71 7.93 16.95
CA PHE A 36 -15.78 8.98 17.96
C PHE A 36 -14.42 9.67 18.14
N PRO A 37 -14.37 11.02 18.07
CA PRO A 37 -15.47 11.91 17.66
C PRO A 37 -15.86 11.67 16.19
N GLN A 38 -17.06 12.12 15.79
CA GLN A 38 -17.59 11.88 14.45
C GLN A 38 -16.55 12.28 13.37
N ARG A 39 -16.20 11.33 12.51
CA ARG A 39 -15.28 11.59 11.40
C ARG A 39 -15.90 12.57 10.39
N PRO A 40 -15.10 13.47 9.78
CA PRO A 40 -15.57 14.31 8.68
C PRO A 40 -16.18 13.48 7.54
N ALA A 41 -17.21 14.03 6.89
CA ALA A 41 -17.75 13.45 5.66
C ALA A 41 -16.65 13.43 4.57
N GLY A 42 -16.61 12.38 3.75
CA GLY A 42 -15.61 12.23 2.69
C GLY A 42 -14.23 11.72 3.14
N LEU A 43 -14.00 11.53 4.44
CA LEU A 43 -12.68 11.12 4.94
C LEU A 43 -12.24 9.74 4.43
N ILE A 44 -13.18 8.80 4.28
CA ILE A 44 -12.86 7.43 3.88
C ILE A 44 -12.56 7.39 2.39
N GLU A 45 -13.33 8.10 1.59
CA GLU A 45 -13.16 8.29 0.17
C GLU A 45 -11.78 8.90 -0.10
N ALA A 46 -11.44 10.00 0.59
CA ALA A 46 -10.14 10.64 0.47
C ALA A 46 -8.98 9.71 0.87
N ALA A 47 -9.17 8.85 1.88
CA ALA A 47 -8.16 7.88 2.29
C ALA A 47 -7.92 6.80 1.23
N PHE A 48 -8.98 6.32 0.55
CA PHE A 48 -8.85 5.37 -0.55
C PHE A 48 -8.25 6.02 -1.81
N ASP A 49 -8.63 7.25 -2.14
CA ASP A 49 -8.05 8.00 -3.25
C ASP A 49 -6.55 8.21 -3.06
N GLU A 50 -6.14 8.61 -1.86
CA GLU A 50 -4.73 8.77 -1.52
C GLU A 50 -3.98 7.43 -1.51
N LEU A 51 -4.63 6.35 -1.06
CA LEU A 51 -4.06 5.01 -1.14
C LEU A 51 -3.80 4.62 -2.59
N ALA A 52 -4.80 4.76 -3.47
CA ALA A 52 -4.68 4.46 -4.89
C ALA A 52 -3.56 5.30 -5.55
N ARG A 53 -3.52 6.61 -5.28
CA ARG A 53 -2.48 7.51 -5.79
C ARG A 53 -1.07 7.09 -5.39
N ARG A 54 -0.88 6.60 -4.15
CA ARG A 54 0.43 6.11 -3.68
C ARG A 54 0.80 4.76 -4.26
N TRP A 55 -0.17 3.87 -4.46
CA TRP A 55 0.10 2.49 -4.86
C TRP A 55 0.13 2.26 -6.37
N LEU A 56 -0.57 3.06 -7.17
CA LEU A 56 -0.64 2.89 -8.62
C LEU A 56 0.76 2.82 -9.29
N PRO A 57 1.73 3.69 -8.95
CA PRO A 57 3.07 3.58 -9.54
C PRO A 57 3.80 2.27 -9.15
N VAL A 58 3.54 1.73 -7.96
CA VAL A 58 4.13 0.46 -7.50
C VAL A 58 3.48 -0.72 -8.22
N LEU A 59 2.16 -0.69 -8.37
CA LEU A 59 1.41 -1.72 -9.11
C LEU A 59 1.86 -1.79 -10.56
N ASN A 60 2.03 -0.63 -11.22
CA ASN A 60 2.55 -0.58 -12.59
C ASN A 60 3.98 -1.15 -12.67
N ALA A 61 4.86 -0.80 -11.72
CA ALA A 61 6.22 -1.35 -11.70
C ALA A 61 6.25 -2.87 -11.49
N CYS A 62 5.33 -3.40 -10.68
CA CYS A 62 5.16 -4.84 -10.51
C CYS A 62 4.71 -5.51 -11.82
N ASP A 63 3.71 -4.95 -12.48
CA ASP A 63 3.16 -5.44 -13.76
C ASP A 63 4.23 -5.47 -14.87
N GLU A 64 5.02 -4.39 -14.99
CA GLU A 64 6.15 -4.29 -15.93
C GLU A 64 7.22 -5.39 -15.72
N GLN A 65 7.36 -5.92 -14.51
CA GLN A 65 8.33 -6.94 -14.16
C GLN A 65 7.72 -8.34 -14.03
N GLY A 66 6.41 -8.50 -14.24
CA GLY A 66 5.71 -9.77 -14.05
C GLY A 66 5.71 -10.24 -12.59
N ILE A 67 5.68 -9.32 -11.63
CA ILE A 67 5.69 -9.60 -10.20
C ILE A 67 4.28 -9.43 -9.63
N ASN A 68 3.80 -10.44 -8.91
CA ASN A 68 2.58 -10.37 -8.12
C ASN A 68 2.82 -9.60 -6.83
N LEU A 69 2.05 -8.52 -6.62
CA LEU A 69 2.07 -7.79 -5.37
C LEU A 69 1.04 -8.36 -4.39
N CYS A 70 1.52 -8.94 -3.31
CA CYS A 70 0.70 -9.70 -2.37
C CYS A 70 0.45 -8.88 -1.11
N TYR A 71 -0.75 -8.32 -0.99
CA TYR A 71 -1.14 -7.58 0.21
C TYR A 71 -1.52 -8.54 1.35
N GLU A 72 -0.80 -8.47 2.45
CA GLU A 72 -1.21 -9.07 3.70
C GLU A 72 -2.26 -8.18 4.39
N ILE A 73 -3.44 -8.75 4.63
CA ILE A 73 -4.53 -8.06 5.32
C ILE A 73 -4.20 -8.05 6.81
N HIS A 74 -3.98 -6.85 7.35
CA HIS A 74 -3.56 -6.68 8.74
C HIS A 74 -4.20 -5.45 9.39
N PRO A 75 -4.79 -5.56 10.60
CA PRO A 75 -5.25 -4.42 11.38
C PRO A 75 -4.07 -3.65 11.97
N VAL A 76 -3.97 -2.33 11.72
CA VAL A 76 -2.82 -1.47 12.08
C VAL A 76 -1.55 -1.77 11.28
N ARG A 77 -0.89 -0.71 10.84
CA ARG A 77 0.57 -0.63 10.73
C ARG A 77 1.01 0.74 11.20
N ARG A 78 2.06 0.81 12.02
CA ARG A 78 2.69 2.09 12.36
C ARG A 78 3.47 2.57 11.14
N SER A 79 3.03 3.68 10.54
CA SER A 79 3.87 4.43 9.60
C SER A 79 4.89 5.21 10.44
N THR A 80 6.04 4.61 10.69
CA THR A 80 7.25 5.35 11.07
C THR A 80 7.83 6.03 9.85
#